data_AF-A0A6N8YRW3-F1
#
_entry.id   AF-A0A6N8YRW3-F1
#
_cell.length_a   1.000
_cell.length_b   1.000
_cell.length_c   1.000
_cell.angle_alpha   90.00
_cell.angle_beta   90.00
_cell.angle_gamma   90.00
#
_symmetry.space_group_name_H-M   'P 1'
#
loop_
_entity.id
_entity.type
_entity.pdbx_description
1 polymer ?
#
loop_
_entity_poly.entity_id
_entity_poly.type
_entity_poly.pdbx_seq_one_letter_code
_entity_poly.pdbx_strand_id
1 'polypeptide(L)'
;MRGVRMRKLLTIARVLPAALVPVALLLATACGGEDSFGPAGAQGPPGAPSEAGMEFSVDEEAASDGAMMEKAQPTPAPAAMMEEGEGSTDGSGSPRLSPLSQSRIIVHTAHMSLIVDDVAGTVDRIAGIAASLGGWLVSSDRVSRHTGAVAIRVPAESLDRAFDMIEATARDVVARAVTSEDVTDQYVDTQSRLSSLQATQARLLGFLEQTQNVEEALKVQNELSSIQLQIEEMQGRLNYFQQVSAFSLIEVSLTVAPLDMSVDAGPDDAFRVGQPARFRATFTPPPDIDDFSFTWDFGDGSSVTGHTTAPTPDGQRVTATVNHVYPDGDDSPYIVSVEITGRGEGGIAEGSDSLLATVTEVPSIDVFAGEWRTVEEGEEVRYTASFTAPEELWDYEYQWDFGDGSPTVSGEIDEGTRVEAAHAYIDYRPDPYNVRLTVSAMSDAGRISSSGSFEVFVTESEGFLIGGWEVESTFKDAVRALSAVGIALSYILIWVVVFIPLIVLGWVVVRFSRRISQRYNISRPRRSGSPSSEPREEQP
;
A
#
# COMPACT_ATOMS: atom_id res chain seq x y z
N MET A 1 1.87 60.77 31.57
CA MET A 1 2.26 59.68 32.49
C MET A 1 3.59 59.15 31.97
N ARG A 2 4.76 59.56 32.50
CA ARG A 2 5.50 58.93 33.63
C ARG A 2 5.45 57.41 33.55
N GLY A 3 6.52 56.62 33.43
CA GLY A 3 7.97 56.80 33.49
C GLY A 3 8.64 55.41 33.30
N VAL A 4 9.93 55.31 32.92
CA VAL A 4 11.05 55.00 33.86
C VAL A 4 11.12 53.48 34.17
N ARG A 5 12.19 52.67 34.01
CA ARG A 5 13.65 52.88 33.87
C ARG A 5 14.36 51.56 33.50
N MET A 6 15.51 51.71 32.82
CA MET A 6 16.70 50.82 32.80
C MET A 6 17.30 50.50 34.20
N ARG A 7 18.01 49.36 34.30
CA ARG A 7 19.37 49.13 34.90
C ARG A 7 19.69 47.61 34.83
N LYS A 8 20.70 47.10 34.10
CA LYS A 8 22.18 47.08 34.22
C LYS A 8 22.79 46.31 35.43
N LEU A 9 23.56 45.25 35.08
CA LEU A 9 24.94 44.89 35.50
C LEU A 9 25.26 43.88 36.64
N LEU A 10 26.40 43.18 36.40
CA LEU A 10 27.31 42.34 37.23
C LEU A 10 26.98 40.83 37.34
N THR A 11 27.74 39.85 36.80
CA THR A 11 29.19 39.46 36.87
C THR A 11 29.63 38.87 38.22
N ILE A 12 30.18 37.64 38.20
CA ILE A 12 31.15 36.92 39.10
C ILE A 12 30.85 35.40 38.96
N ALA A 13 31.60 34.54 38.27
CA ALA A 13 32.95 33.97 38.46
C ALA A 13 33.05 32.72 39.38
N ARG A 14 33.42 31.58 38.74
CA ARG A 14 34.22 30.39 39.16
C ARG A 14 33.79 29.52 40.39
N VAL A 15 33.85 28.18 40.21
CA VAL A 15 34.78 27.19 40.83
C VAL A 15 34.19 25.75 40.77
N LEU A 16 34.93 24.80 40.16
CA LEU A 16 34.84 23.30 40.29
C LEU A 16 35.38 22.84 41.66
N PRO A 17 35.05 21.67 42.26
CA PRO A 17 35.44 20.30 41.79
C PRO A 17 34.41 19.16 42.10
N ALA A 18 34.30 18.09 41.30
CA ALA A 18 34.98 16.77 41.35
C ALA A 18 34.84 15.91 42.64
N ALA A 19 34.20 14.73 42.54
CA ALA A 19 34.39 13.50 43.33
C ALA A 19 33.69 12.31 42.59
N LEU A 20 34.42 11.39 41.93
CA LEU A 20 34.91 10.06 42.37
C LEU A 20 33.79 9.06 42.82
N VAL A 21 33.44 8.02 42.02
CA VAL A 21 34.01 6.61 41.95
C VAL A 21 33.18 5.62 42.84
N PRO A 22 33.05 4.28 42.59
CA PRO A 22 33.13 3.43 41.37
C PRO A 22 32.12 2.23 41.27
N VAL A 23 32.14 1.55 40.11
CA VAL A 23 32.22 0.08 39.81
C VAL A 23 31.51 -0.94 40.71
N ALA A 24 30.66 -1.80 40.11
CA ALA A 24 30.72 -3.27 40.25
C ALA A 24 29.81 -4.01 39.23
N LEU A 25 30.45 -4.85 38.43
CA LEU A 25 29.93 -5.77 37.41
C LEU A 25 29.66 -7.15 38.05
N LEU A 26 28.58 -7.85 37.67
CA LEU A 26 28.51 -9.33 37.72
C LEU A 26 27.34 -9.88 36.88
N LEU A 27 27.70 -10.66 35.85
CA LEU A 27 26.84 -11.53 35.06
C LEU A 27 26.77 -12.92 35.70
N ALA A 28 25.61 -13.59 35.65
CA ALA A 28 25.47 -15.04 35.44
C ALA A 28 24.00 -15.48 35.26
N THR A 29 23.68 -15.87 34.02
CA THR A 29 22.96 -17.10 33.59
C THR A 29 21.67 -17.62 34.27
N ALA A 30 20.66 -17.78 33.40
CA ALA A 30 19.90 -19.01 33.11
C ALA A 30 18.62 -19.40 33.88
N CYS A 31 17.76 -20.04 33.07
CA CYS A 31 16.55 -20.85 33.31
C CYS A 31 15.18 -20.16 33.26
N GLY A 32 14.34 -20.75 32.41
CA GLY A 32 12.94 -20.38 32.15
C GLY A 32 11.96 -20.95 33.17
N GLY A 33 10.67 -20.75 32.86
CA GLY A 33 9.55 -21.26 33.64
C GLY A 33 8.29 -20.42 33.40
N GLU A 34 7.37 -21.00 32.64
CA GLU A 34 5.97 -20.61 32.53
C GLU A 34 5.28 -20.50 33.91
N ASP A 35 4.46 -19.47 34.11
CA ASP A 35 3.04 -19.64 34.48
C ASP A 35 2.33 -18.29 34.74
N SER A 36 1.29 -18.08 33.93
CA SER A 36 -0.03 -17.47 34.22
C SER A 36 -0.19 -16.45 35.36
N PHE A 37 -0.52 -15.21 34.97
CA PHE A 37 -1.50 -14.36 35.68
C PHE A 37 -2.26 -13.51 34.66
N GLY A 38 -3.54 -13.79 34.46
CA GLY A 38 -4.47 -12.90 33.77
C GLY A 38 -5.27 -12.05 34.76
N PRO A 39 -5.86 -10.94 34.29
CA PRO A 39 -7.22 -10.62 34.71
C PRO A 39 -8.16 -10.31 33.53
N ALA A 40 -9.34 -10.92 33.62
CA ALA A 40 -10.67 -10.40 33.34
C ALA A 40 -10.90 -9.38 32.19
N GLY A 41 -11.61 -9.87 31.15
CA GLY A 41 -13.05 -9.57 31.03
C GLY A 41 -13.46 -8.45 30.07
N ALA A 42 -13.98 -8.83 28.90
CA ALA A 42 -15.11 -8.16 28.24
C ALA A 42 -15.80 -9.14 27.28
N GLN A 43 -17.10 -9.33 27.47
CA GLN A 43 -17.97 -10.19 26.66
C GLN A 43 -18.46 -9.44 25.41
N GLY A 44 -18.42 -10.10 24.25
CA GLY A 44 -19.13 -9.72 23.02
C GLY A 44 -20.03 -10.88 22.56
N PRO A 45 -21.11 -10.60 21.79
CA PRO A 45 -22.21 -11.57 21.54
C PRO A 45 -21.87 -12.63 20.47
N PRO A 46 -22.55 -13.78 20.45
CA PRO A 46 -22.27 -14.85 19.48
C PRO A 46 -22.91 -14.57 18.11
N GLY A 47 -22.09 -14.70 17.06
CA GLY A 47 -22.52 -14.74 15.65
C GLY A 47 -23.03 -16.11 15.22
N ALA A 48 -23.99 -16.09 14.28
CA ALA A 48 -24.63 -17.22 13.64
C ALA A 48 -23.72 -17.91 12.59
N PRO A 49 -24.00 -19.17 12.19
CA PRO A 49 -23.08 -19.99 11.41
C PRO A 49 -23.12 -19.71 9.90
N SER A 50 -21.94 -19.88 9.28
CA SER A 50 -21.67 -19.86 7.83
C SER A 50 -22.23 -21.11 7.16
N GLU A 51 -23.05 -20.94 6.12
CA GLU A 51 -23.45 -22.03 5.21
C GLU A 51 -22.30 -22.37 4.26
N ALA A 52 -22.06 -23.67 4.10
CA ALA A 52 -21.04 -24.27 3.25
C ALA A 52 -21.60 -24.50 1.84
N GLY A 53 -20.74 -24.28 0.85
CA GLY A 53 -21.00 -24.54 -0.56
C GLY A 53 -21.29 -26.02 -0.86
N MET A 54 -22.24 -26.22 -1.76
CA MET A 54 -22.61 -27.52 -2.30
C MET A 54 -21.97 -27.63 -3.70
N GLU A 55 -20.85 -28.35 -3.79
CA GLU A 55 -20.29 -28.83 -5.06
C GLU A 55 -21.04 -30.09 -5.50
N PHE A 56 -21.54 -30.08 -6.74
CA PHE A 56 -22.18 -31.22 -7.37
C PHE A 56 -21.26 -31.75 -8.48
N SER A 57 -20.65 -32.90 -8.22
CA SER A 57 -19.86 -33.69 -9.16
C SER A 57 -20.75 -34.71 -9.89
N VAL A 58 -20.68 -34.77 -11.21
CA VAL A 58 -21.15 -35.92 -12.00
C VAL A 58 -20.04 -36.32 -12.96
N ASP A 59 -19.50 -37.51 -12.74
CA ASP A 59 -18.74 -38.28 -13.73
C ASP A 59 -19.73 -39.04 -14.62
N GLU A 60 -19.54 -39.03 -15.94
CA GLU A 60 -19.86 -40.20 -16.78
C GLU A 60 -19.00 -40.21 -18.06
N GLU A 61 -18.40 -41.37 -18.33
CA GLU A 61 -17.41 -41.63 -19.37
C GLU A 61 -18.03 -42.33 -20.61
N ALA A 62 -17.55 -41.94 -21.80
CA ALA A 62 -17.37 -42.69 -23.06
C ALA A 62 -18.56 -43.29 -23.85
N ALA A 63 -18.71 -42.88 -25.13
CA ALA A 63 -18.12 -43.60 -26.29
C ALA A 63 -18.53 -43.04 -27.69
N SER A 64 -17.52 -42.99 -28.58
CA SER A 64 -17.45 -42.96 -30.07
C SER A 64 -18.63 -42.52 -30.96
N ASP A 65 -18.36 -41.68 -31.99
CA ASP A 65 -17.98 -42.11 -33.36
C ASP A 65 -18.04 -40.92 -34.36
N GLY A 66 -17.25 -40.97 -35.43
CA GLY A 66 -17.67 -40.45 -36.75
C GLY A 66 -17.50 -38.96 -37.11
N ALA A 67 -16.28 -38.59 -37.50
CA ALA A 67 -15.90 -37.96 -38.78
C ALA A 67 -16.62 -36.69 -39.34
N MET A 68 -15.74 -35.77 -39.77
CA MET A 68 -15.85 -34.79 -40.89
C MET A 68 -16.42 -33.40 -40.59
N MET A 69 -15.52 -32.42 -40.47
CA MET A 69 -15.88 -31.01 -40.69
C MET A 69 -14.78 -30.35 -41.53
N GLU A 70 -15.07 -30.31 -42.84
CA GLU A 70 -14.31 -29.60 -43.86
C GLU A 70 -14.59 -28.09 -43.76
N LYS A 71 -13.52 -27.30 -43.71
CA LYS A 71 -13.57 -25.83 -43.71
C LYS A 71 -14.08 -25.32 -45.06
N ALA A 72 -15.29 -24.76 -45.09
CA ALA A 72 -15.77 -23.95 -46.21
C ALA A 72 -15.40 -22.47 -45.99
N GLN A 73 -14.63 -21.92 -46.93
CA GLN A 73 -14.38 -20.49 -47.09
C GLN A 73 -15.60 -19.80 -47.72
N PRO A 74 -15.84 -18.50 -47.48
CA PRO A 74 -16.90 -17.74 -48.15
C PRO A 74 -16.45 -17.24 -49.53
N THR A 75 -17.26 -17.48 -50.56
CA THR A 75 -17.10 -16.92 -51.91
C THR A 75 -17.89 -15.61 -52.03
N PRO A 76 -17.35 -14.55 -52.68
CA PRO A 76 -18.04 -13.27 -52.81
C PRO A 76 -19.09 -13.27 -53.93
N ALA A 77 -20.17 -12.50 -53.73
CA ALA A 77 -21.18 -12.21 -54.73
C ALA A 77 -20.70 -11.14 -55.74
N PRO A 78 -21.03 -11.25 -57.04
CA PRO A 78 -20.94 -10.14 -57.98
C PRO A 78 -22.31 -9.46 -58.20
N ALA A 79 -22.25 -8.14 -58.33
CA ALA A 79 -23.36 -7.25 -58.60
C ALA A 79 -23.80 -7.23 -60.08
N ALA A 80 -25.11 -7.02 -60.24
CA ALA A 80 -25.86 -6.31 -61.29
C ALA A 80 -25.36 -6.27 -62.75
N MET A 81 -26.22 -6.74 -63.66
CA MET A 81 -26.40 -6.17 -65.01
C MET A 81 -27.90 -6.12 -65.35
N MET A 82 -28.34 -4.95 -65.84
CA MET A 82 -29.61 -4.72 -66.51
C MET A 82 -29.54 -5.18 -67.96
N GLU A 83 -30.61 -5.78 -68.50
CA GLU A 83 -31.07 -5.50 -69.87
C GLU A 83 -32.54 -5.92 -70.08
N GLU A 84 -33.24 -5.13 -70.89
CA GLU A 84 -34.66 -5.23 -71.26
C GLU A 84 -34.95 -6.38 -72.25
N GLY A 85 -36.21 -6.84 -72.29
CA GLY A 85 -36.73 -7.71 -73.34
C GLY A 85 -38.21 -8.05 -73.18
N GLU A 86 -39.07 -7.38 -73.97
CA GLU A 86 -40.48 -7.69 -74.20
C GLU A 86 -40.71 -9.13 -74.73
N GLY A 87 -41.81 -9.77 -74.33
CA GLY A 87 -42.26 -11.02 -74.95
C GLY A 87 -43.38 -11.75 -74.21
N SER A 88 -44.60 -11.61 -74.73
CA SER A 88 -45.89 -12.09 -74.24
C SER A 88 -46.06 -13.59 -73.90
N THR A 89 -47.07 -13.79 -73.02
CA THR A 89 -48.12 -14.85 -72.99
C THR A 89 -47.86 -16.24 -72.37
N ASP A 90 -48.49 -16.37 -71.20
CA ASP A 90 -49.49 -17.38 -70.79
C ASP A 90 -49.01 -18.64 -70.06
N GLY A 91 -49.68 -18.91 -68.92
CA GLY A 91 -49.62 -20.19 -68.22
C GLY A 91 -49.29 -20.13 -66.73
N SER A 92 -50.33 -20.30 -65.90
CA SER A 92 -50.30 -20.67 -64.47
C SER A 92 -50.09 -19.54 -63.46
N GLY A 93 -51.19 -18.82 -63.21
CA GLY A 93 -51.36 -18.04 -62.00
C GLY A 93 -51.46 -18.95 -60.77
N SER A 94 -50.32 -19.27 -60.17
CA SER A 94 -50.27 -19.50 -58.73
C SER A 94 -50.74 -18.19 -58.07
N PRO A 95 -51.75 -18.21 -57.19
CA PRO A 95 -52.07 -17.02 -56.43
C PRO A 95 -50.80 -16.67 -55.65
N ARG A 96 -50.15 -15.56 -56.02
CA ARG A 96 -49.23 -14.89 -55.13
C ARG A 96 -50.06 -14.58 -53.89
N LEU A 97 -49.85 -15.38 -52.86
CA LEU A 97 -50.34 -15.12 -51.52
C LEU A 97 -49.86 -13.72 -51.19
N SER A 98 -50.75 -12.74 -51.37
CA SER A 98 -50.59 -11.47 -50.70
C SER A 98 -50.55 -11.84 -49.22
N PRO A 99 -49.46 -11.56 -48.48
CA PRO A 99 -49.46 -11.86 -47.06
C PRO A 99 -50.66 -11.13 -46.49
N LEU A 100 -51.56 -11.90 -45.86
CA LEU A 100 -52.67 -11.37 -45.10
C LEU A 100 -52.08 -10.28 -44.21
N SER A 101 -52.41 -9.03 -44.50
CA SER A 101 -52.07 -7.90 -43.64
C SER A 101 -52.98 -8.02 -42.42
N GLN A 102 -52.71 -9.02 -41.58
CA GLN A 102 -53.22 -9.02 -40.22
C GLN A 102 -52.69 -7.73 -39.60
N SER A 103 -53.60 -6.89 -39.12
CA SER A 103 -53.28 -5.71 -38.35
C SER A 103 -52.41 -6.15 -37.17
N ARG A 104 -51.10 -5.90 -37.25
CA ARG A 104 -50.16 -6.24 -36.19
C ARG A 104 -50.46 -5.36 -34.98
N ILE A 105 -50.47 -5.97 -33.81
CA ILE A 105 -50.66 -5.29 -32.53
C ILE A 105 -49.27 -5.08 -31.93
N ILE A 106 -48.72 -3.87 -32.08
CA ILE A 106 -47.38 -3.52 -31.61
C ILE A 106 -47.50 -2.51 -30.48
N VAL A 107 -46.75 -2.73 -29.40
CA VAL A 107 -46.62 -1.81 -28.27
C VAL A 107 -45.29 -1.08 -28.39
N HIS A 108 -45.30 0.24 -28.27
CA HIS A 108 -44.10 1.07 -28.32
C HIS A 108 -43.86 1.78 -26.99
N THR A 109 -42.64 1.63 -26.47
CA THR A 109 -42.15 2.34 -25.29
C THR A 109 -40.87 3.08 -25.65
N ALA A 110 -40.82 4.37 -25.36
CA ALA A 110 -39.74 5.27 -25.70
C ALA A 110 -39.12 5.86 -24.45
N HIS A 111 -37.80 6.02 -24.47
CA HIS A 111 -37.04 6.72 -23.44
C HIS A 111 -36.18 7.82 -24.08
N MET A 112 -36.18 8.99 -23.47
CA MET A 112 -35.37 10.14 -23.88
C MET A 112 -34.64 10.73 -22.68
N SER A 113 -33.41 11.18 -22.90
CA SER A 113 -32.66 11.97 -21.93
C SER A 113 -32.23 13.27 -22.58
N LEU A 114 -32.69 14.39 -22.02
CA LEU A 114 -32.55 15.71 -22.61
C LEU A 114 -31.82 16.65 -21.66
N ILE A 115 -30.95 17.47 -22.24
CA ILE A 115 -30.39 18.66 -21.60
C ILE A 115 -31.25 19.85 -21.98
N VAL A 116 -31.73 20.61 -21.00
CA VAL A 116 -32.68 21.72 -21.20
C VAL A 116 -32.22 22.96 -20.43
N ASP A 117 -32.64 24.15 -20.86
CA ASP A 117 -32.33 25.37 -20.12
C ASP A 117 -33.29 25.58 -18.92
N ASP A 118 -34.54 25.12 -19.04
CA ASP A 118 -35.57 25.22 -18.01
C ASP A 118 -36.38 23.92 -17.91
N VAL A 119 -36.15 23.15 -16.84
CA VAL A 119 -36.87 21.90 -16.58
C VAL A 119 -38.36 22.16 -16.40
N ALA A 120 -38.72 23.21 -15.66
CA ALA A 120 -40.10 23.47 -15.29
C ALA A 120 -40.96 23.76 -16.53
N GLY A 121 -40.53 24.71 -17.35
CA GLY A 121 -41.23 25.06 -18.60
C GLY A 121 -41.12 23.97 -19.66
N THR A 122 -40.07 23.15 -19.67
CA THR A 122 -39.96 22.05 -20.64
C THR A 122 -40.95 20.92 -20.33
N VAL A 123 -41.18 20.58 -19.06
CA VAL A 123 -42.26 19.66 -18.66
C VAL A 123 -43.61 20.15 -19.17
N ASP A 124 -43.92 21.44 -18.99
CA ASP A 124 -45.20 22.02 -19.44
C ASP A 124 -45.33 22.01 -20.97
N ARG A 125 -44.23 22.29 -21.70
CA ARG A 125 -44.19 22.18 -23.16
C ARG A 125 -44.41 20.75 -23.64
N ILE A 126 -43.75 19.76 -23.04
CA ILE A 126 -43.91 18.34 -23.40
C ILE A 126 -45.34 17.87 -23.16
N ALA A 127 -45.95 18.27 -22.03
CA ALA A 127 -47.36 17.99 -21.77
C ALA A 127 -48.29 18.63 -22.83
N GLY A 128 -47.99 19.85 -23.27
CA GLY A 128 -48.68 20.53 -24.36
C GLY A 128 -48.53 19.83 -25.72
N ILE A 129 -47.34 19.33 -26.04
CA ILE A 129 -47.07 18.53 -27.24
C ILE A 129 -47.95 17.28 -27.24
N ALA A 130 -47.94 16.53 -26.13
CA ALA A 130 -48.78 15.33 -25.99
C ALA A 130 -50.26 15.66 -26.23
N ALA A 131 -50.80 16.70 -25.57
CA ALA A 131 -52.18 17.13 -25.75
C ALA A 131 -52.49 17.54 -27.19
N SER A 132 -51.57 18.23 -27.88
CA SER A 132 -51.75 18.66 -29.27
C SER A 132 -51.81 17.50 -30.27
N LEU A 133 -51.20 16.37 -29.93
CA LEU A 133 -51.19 15.14 -30.74
C LEU A 133 -52.30 14.17 -30.34
N GLY A 134 -53.25 14.57 -29.47
CA GLY A 134 -54.33 13.70 -28.99
C GLY A 134 -53.90 12.71 -27.90
N GLY A 135 -52.74 12.93 -27.30
CA GLY A 135 -52.20 12.22 -26.16
C GLY A 135 -52.50 12.91 -24.82
N TRP A 136 -51.89 12.42 -23.75
CA TRP A 136 -52.02 13.01 -22.41
C TRP A 136 -50.76 12.80 -21.55
N LEU A 137 -50.64 13.61 -20.51
CA LEU A 137 -49.63 13.48 -19.46
C LEU A 137 -49.98 12.32 -18.53
N VAL A 138 -49.08 11.34 -18.38
CA VAL A 138 -49.22 10.21 -17.46
C VAL A 138 -48.71 10.60 -16.08
N SER A 139 -47.49 11.12 -16.03
CA SER A 139 -46.87 11.59 -14.79
C SER A 139 -45.86 12.70 -15.10
N SER A 140 -45.67 13.56 -14.10
CA SER A 140 -44.59 14.54 -14.09
C SER A 140 -44.01 14.57 -12.69
N ASP A 141 -42.71 14.38 -12.59
CA ASP A 141 -41.96 14.49 -11.36
C ASP A 141 -40.90 15.58 -11.51
N ARG A 142 -40.83 16.47 -10.53
CA ARG A 142 -39.76 17.45 -10.40
C ARG A 142 -38.91 17.02 -9.21
N VAL A 143 -37.98 16.10 -9.50
CA VAL A 143 -37.09 15.49 -8.50
C VAL A 143 -36.26 16.57 -7.81
N SER A 144 -35.79 17.56 -8.56
CA SER A 144 -35.12 18.73 -8.03
C SER A 144 -35.42 19.97 -8.88
N ARG A 145 -34.78 21.11 -8.54
CA ARG A 145 -34.82 22.31 -9.37
C ARG A 145 -34.12 22.11 -10.72
N HIS A 146 -33.19 21.15 -10.80
CA HIS A 146 -32.29 20.96 -11.94
C HIS A 146 -32.52 19.64 -12.69
N THR A 147 -33.38 18.78 -12.16
CA THR A 147 -33.72 17.47 -12.74
C THR A 147 -35.22 17.23 -12.70
N GLY A 148 -35.74 16.64 -13.75
CA GLY A 148 -37.16 16.30 -13.87
C GLY A 148 -37.38 15.04 -14.69
N ALA A 149 -38.55 14.45 -14.50
CA ALA A 149 -39.02 13.33 -15.31
C ALA A 149 -40.45 13.61 -15.76
N VAL A 150 -40.75 13.30 -17.01
CA VAL A 150 -42.10 13.42 -17.55
C VAL A 150 -42.43 12.19 -18.39
N ALA A 151 -43.60 11.60 -18.15
CA ALA A 151 -44.11 10.50 -18.93
C ALA A 151 -45.40 10.92 -19.62
N ILE A 152 -45.46 10.73 -20.93
CA ILE A 152 -46.63 11.05 -21.75
C ILE A 152 -47.07 9.83 -22.55
N ARG A 153 -48.35 9.79 -22.88
CA ARG A 153 -48.88 8.86 -23.89
C ARG A 153 -49.31 9.63 -25.12
N VAL A 154 -48.94 9.14 -26.30
CA VAL A 154 -49.31 9.72 -27.60
C VAL A 154 -49.84 8.60 -28.50
N PRO A 155 -50.77 8.89 -29.44
CA PRO A 155 -51.21 7.89 -30.41
C PRO A 155 -50.01 7.26 -31.12
N ALA A 156 -50.04 5.94 -31.34
CA ALA A 156 -48.89 5.22 -31.91
C ALA A 156 -48.43 5.78 -33.26
N GLU A 157 -49.36 6.22 -34.09
CA GLU A 157 -49.09 6.85 -35.40
C GLU A 157 -48.40 8.22 -35.28
N SER A 158 -48.44 8.85 -34.11
CA SER A 158 -47.86 10.17 -33.84
C SER A 158 -46.54 10.09 -33.06
N LEU A 159 -46.00 8.89 -32.81
CA LEU A 159 -44.78 8.70 -32.02
C LEU A 159 -43.59 9.46 -32.60
N ASP A 160 -43.30 9.28 -33.89
CA ASP A 160 -42.15 9.95 -34.54
C ASP A 160 -42.29 11.47 -34.51
N ARG A 161 -43.49 11.97 -34.76
CA ARG A 161 -43.78 13.40 -34.68
C ARG A 161 -43.61 13.95 -33.26
N ALA A 162 -44.00 13.18 -32.24
CA ALA A 162 -43.82 13.56 -30.84
C ALA A 162 -42.32 13.67 -30.52
N PHE A 163 -41.50 12.73 -30.98
CA PHE A 163 -40.04 12.79 -30.83
C PHE A 163 -39.45 14.09 -31.39
N ASP A 164 -39.75 14.39 -32.66
CA ASP A 164 -39.20 15.58 -33.32
C ASP A 164 -39.59 16.88 -32.59
N MET A 165 -40.83 16.95 -32.11
CA MET A 165 -41.33 18.11 -31.37
C MET A 165 -40.70 18.23 -29.97
N ILE A 166 -40.44 17.11 -29.29
CA ILE A 166 -39.79 17.08 -27.97
C ILE A 166 -38.30 17.44 -28.11
N GLU A 167 -37.61 16.88 -29.10
CA GLU A 167 -36.21 17.17 -29.41
C GLU A 167 -36.00 18.66 -29.69
N ALA A 168 -36.93 19.31 -30.39
CA ALA A 168 -36.90 20.75 -30.62
C ALA A 168 -37.03 21.63 -29.35
N THR A 169 -37.40 21.05 -28.20
CA THR A 169 -37.43 21.75 -26.91
C THR A 169 -36.15 21.60 -26.11
N ALA A 170 -35.26 20.70 -26.51
CA ALA A 170 -34.00 20.43 -25.84
C ALA A 170 -32.87 21.31 -26.40
N ARG A 171 -31.87 21.56 -25.56
CA ARG A 171 -30.59 22.12 -25.98
C ARG A 171 -29.71 21.03 -26.60
N ASP A 172 -29.74 19.85 -25.99
CA ASP A 172 -29.02 18.67 -26.48
C ASP A 172 -29.76 17.37 -26.12
N VAL A 173 -29.58 16.34 -26.94
CA VAL A 173 -30.17 15.00 -26.75
C VAL A 173 -29.08 14.03 -26.35
N VAL A 174 -29.06 13.66 -25.08
CA VAL A 174 -28.05 12.73 -24.52
C VAL A 174 -28.34 11.30 -24.95
N ALA A 175 -29.62 10.90 -24.95
CA ALA A 175 -30.03 9.56 -25.31
C ALA A 175 -31.44 9.52 -25.89
N ARG A 176 -31.65 8.59 -26.82
CA ARG A 176 -32.94 8.24 -27.42
C ARG A 176 -33.01 6.73 -27.63
N ALA A 177 -34.05 6.10 -27.11
CA ALA A 177 -34.30 4.68 -27.29
C ALA A 177 -35.79 4.41 -27.53
N VAL A 178 -36.09 3.49 -28.43
CA VAL A 178 -37.46 3.01 -28.68
C VAL A 178 -37.45 1.49 -28.66
N THR A 179 -38.27 0.93 -27.80
CA THR A 179 -38.52 -0.51 -27.70
C THR A 179 -39.89 -0.80 -28.29
N SER A 180 -39.97 -1.84 -29.12
CA SER A 180 -41.20 -2.27 -29.76
C SER A 180 -41.44 -3.75 -29.45
N GLU A 181 -42.64 -4.10 -29.00
CA GLU A 181 -43.05 -5.47 -28.73
C GLU A 181 -44.25 -5.84 -29.61
N ASP A 182 -44.13 -6.91 -30.39
CA ASP A 182 -45.24 -7.45 -31.18
C ASP A 182 -46.05 -8.44 -30.31
N VAL A 183 -47.26 -8.04 -29.94
CA VAL A 183 -48.18 -8.84 -29.10
C VAL A 183 -49.34 -9.41 -29.93
N THR A 184 -49.19 -9.45 -31.26
CA THR A 184 -50.24 -9.96 -32.18
C THR A 184 -50.66 -11.38 -31.80
N ASP A 185 -49.70 -12.28 -31.55
CA ASP A 185 -49.98 -13.67 -31.19
C ASP A 185 -50.75 -13.77 -29.86
N GLN A 186 -50.34 -12.99 -28.87
CA GLN A 186 -50.99 -12.97 -27.55
C GLN A 186 -52.42 -12.42 -27.64
N TYR A 187 -52.64 -11.42 -28.48
CA TYR A 187 -53.95 -10.85 -28.73
C TYR A 187 -54.89 -11.85 -29.42
N VAL A 188 -54.43 -12.48 -30.50
CA VAL A 188 -55.21 -13.48 -31.27
C VAL A 188 -55.52 -14.71 -30.42
N ASP A 189 -54.58 -15.19 -29.60
CA ASP A 189 -54.81 -16.28 -28.65
C ASP A 189 -55.88 -15.91 -27.61
N THR A 190 -55.73 -14.73 -26.97
CA THR A 190 -56.70 -14.25 -25.98
C THR A 190 -58.10 -14.11 -26.59
N GLN A 191 -58.20 -13.62 -27.83
CA GLN A 191 -59.47 -13.50 -28.56
C GLN A 191 -60.08 -14.87 -28.85
N SER A 192 -59.27 -15.84 -29.28
CA SER A 192 -59.71 -17.20 -29.56
C SER A 192 -60.21 -17.90 -28.29
N ARG A 193 -59.50 -17.71 -27.18
CA ARG A 193 -59.87 -18.23 -25.86
C ARG A 193 -61.17 -17.62 -25.35
N LEU A 194 -61.34 -16.31 -25.49
CA LEU A 194 -62.58 -15.61 -25.15
C LEU A 194 -63.76 -16.18 -25.95
N SER A 195 -63.61 -16.35 -27.27
CA SER A 195 -64.66 -16.92 -28.11
C SER A 195 -65.03 -18.35 -27.70
N SER A 196 -64.04 -19.17 -27.30
CA SER A 196 -64.27 -20.54 -26.82
C SER A 196 -65.03 -20.56 -25.48
N LEU A 197 -64.66 -19.68 -24.54
CA LEU A 197 -65.34 -19.54 -23.25
C LEU A 197 -66.79 -19.09 -23.43
N GLN A 198 -67.05 -18.13 -24.33
CA GLN A 198 -68.41 -17.67 -24.65
C GLN A 198 -69.27 -18.78 -25.28
N ALA A 199 -68.70 -19.59 -26.18
CA ALA A 199 -69.40 -20.75 -26.73
C ALA A 199 -69.72 -21.80 -25.65
N THR A 200 -68.80 -22.01 -24.71
CA THR A 200 -69.00 -22.91 -23.56
C THR A 200 -70.10 -22.37 -22.65
N GLN A 201 -70.10 -21.09 -22.34
CA GLN A 201 -71.15 -20.42 -21.57
C GLN A 201 -72.52 -20.59 -22.22
N ALA A 202 -72.64 -20.35 -23.52
CA ALA A 202 -73.89 -20.51 -24.26
C ALA A 202 -74.43 -21.95 -24.18
N ARG A 203 -73.53 -22.94 -24.23
CA ARG A 203 -73.90 -24.35 -24.06
C ARG A 203 -74.37 -24.67 -22.65
N LEU A 204 -73.69 -24.16 -21.62
CA LEU A 204 -74.08 -24.34 -20.22
C LEU A 204 -75.44 -23.69 -19.92
N LEU A 205 -75.72 -22.50 -20.46
CA LEU A 205 -77.03 -21.88 -20.38
C LEU A 205 -78.12 -22.76 -21.01
N GLY A 206 -77.85 -23.36 -22.17
CA GLY A 206 -78.76 -24.31 -22.80
C GLY A 206 -79.05 -25.56 -21.95
N PHE A 207 -78.06 -26.07 -21.21
CA PHE A 207 -78.30 -27.16 -20.25
C PHE A 207 -79.12 -26.71 -19.04
N LEU A 208 -78.89 -25.48 -18.55
CA LEU A 208 -79.65 -24.91 -17.45
C LEU A 208 -81.13 -24.73 -17.79
N GLU A 209 -81.44 -24.33 -19.03
CA GLU A 209 -82.83 -24.22 -19.52
C GLU A 209 -83.55 -25.58 -19.62
N GLN A 210 -82.82 -26.66 -19.81
CA GLN A 210 -83.37 -28.00 -20.04
C GLN A 210 -83.47 -28.86 -18.77
N THR A 211 -82.71 -28.55 -17.71
CA THR A 211 -82.70 -29.37 -16.50
C THR A 211 -83.91 -29.09 -15.60
N GLN A 212 -84.52 -30.16 -15.09
CA GLN A 212 -85.58 -30.08 -14.06
C GLN A 212 -85.05 -30.51 -12.68
N ASN A 213 -83.76 -30.84 -12.57
CA ASN A 213 -83.12 -31.29 -11.34
C ASN A 213 -82.35 -30.14 -10.69
N VAL A 214 -82.73 -29.79 -9.45
CA VAL A 214 -82.12 -28.69 -8.70
C VAL A 214 -80.63 -28.93 -8.43
N GLU A 215 -80.20 -30.16 -8.20
CA GLU A 215 -78.79 -30.47 -7.94
C GLU A 215 -77.92 -30.28 -9.20
N GLU A 216 -78.44 -30.67 -10.37
CA GLU A 216 -77.78 -30.44 -11.65
C GLU A 216 -77.75 -28.95 -11.99
N ALA A 217 -78.85 -28.22 -11.74
CA ALA A 217 -78.92 -26.78 -11.95
C ALA A 217 -77.88 -26.04 -11.10
N LEU A 218 -77.70 -26.41 -9.83
CA LEU A 218 -76.69 -25.81 -8.96
C LEU A 218 -75.26 -26.10 -9.44
N LYS A 219 -74.99 -27.31 -9.96
CA LYS A 219 -73.68 -27.66 -10.55
C LYS A 219 -73.40 -26.82 -11.80
N VAL A 220 -74.37 -26.68 -12.71
CA VAL A 220 -74.23 -25.83 -13.90
C VAL A 220 -74.06 -24.36 -13.51
N GLN A 221 -74.80 -23.86 -12.52
CA GLN A 221 -74.67 -22.49 -12.03
C GLN A 221 -73.26 -22.19 -11.48
N ASN A 222 -72.69 -23.13 -10.73
CA ASN A 222 -71.32 -22.99 -10.20
C ASN A 222 -70.29 -22.92 -11.33
N GLU A 223 -70.42 -23.78 -12.35
CA GLU A 223 -69.54 -23.76 -13.52
C GLU A 223 -69.72 -22.49 -14.34
N LEU A 224 -70.96 -22.03 -14.53
CA LEU A 224 -71.27 -20.80 -15.25
C LEU A 224 -70.60 -19.58 -14.57
N SER A 225 -70.60 -19.54 -13.24
CA SER A 225 -69.94 -18.49 -12.45
C SER A 225 -68.42 -18.49 -12.71
N SER A 226 -67.79 -19.66 -12.71
CA SER A 226 -66.37 -19.82 -13.04
C SER A 226 -66.05 -19.35 -14.46
N ILE A 227 -66.87 -19.75 -15.45
CA ILE A 227 -66.69 -19.35 -16.85
C ILE A 227 -66.92 -17.84 -17.03
N GLN A 228 -67.89 -17.24 -16.34
CA GLN A 228 -68.11 -15.80 -16.38
C GLN A 228 -66.88 -15.03 -15.90
N LEU A 229 -66.28 -15.44 -14.78
CA LEU A 229 -65.07 -14.81 -14.26
C LEU A 229 -63.90 -14.91 -15.26
N GLN A 230 -63.73 -16.06 -15.91
CA GLN A 230 -62.70 -16.23 -16.95
C GLN A 230 -62.97 -15.38 -18.21
N ILE A 231 -64.24 -15.25 -18.62
CA ILE A 231 -64.64 -14.36 -19.73
C ILE A 231 -64.26 -12.92 -19.41
N GLU A 232 -64.60 -12.45 -18.20
CA GLU A 232 -64.29 -11.09 -17.75
C GLU A 232 -62.77 -10.84 -17.71
N GLU A 233 -61.98 -11.82 -17.26
CA GLU A 233 -60.51 -11.74 -17.27
C GLU A 233 -59.96 -11.61 -18.70
N MET A 234 -60.38 -12.47 -19.63
CA MET A 234 -59.91 -12.44 -21.02
C MET A 234 -60.35 -11.16 -21.73
N GLN A 235 -61.56 -10.66 -21.47
CA GLN A 235 -62.03 -9.37 -21.97
C GLN A 235 -61.18 -8.22 -21.44
N GLY A 236 -60.87 -8.22 -20.14
CA GLY A 236 -59.97 -7.24 -19.53
C GLY A 236 -58.60 -7.23 -20.21
N ARG A 237 -58.04 -8.41 -20.48
CA ARG A 237 -56.74 -8.54 -21.15
C ARG A 237 -56.76 -8.04 -22.60
N LEU A 238 -57.82 -8.31 -23.37
CA LEU A 238 -57.98 -7.74 -24.71
C LEU A 238 -58.06 -6.21 -24.69
N ASN A 239 -58.85 -5.65 -23.78
CA ASN A 239 -58.97 -4.20 -23.62
C ASN A 239 -57.62 -3.57 -23.27
N TYR A 240 -56.82 -4.24 -22.42
CA TYR A 240 -55.46 -3.80 -22.11
C TYR A 240 -54.59 -3.75 -23.37
N PHE A 241 -54.50 -4.84 -24.15
CA PHE A 241 -53.70 -4.87 -25.37
C PHE A 241 -54.13 -3.80 -26.38
N GLN A 242 -55.43 -3.57 -26.54
CA GLN A 242 -55.94 -2.50 -27.40
C GLN A 242 -55.49 -1.12 -26.89
N GLN A 243 -55.52 -0.88 -25.59
CA GLN A 243 -55.12 0.39 -25.01
C GLN A 243 -53.61 0.65 -25.14
N VAL A 244 -52.77 -0.36 -24.88
CA VAL A 244 -51.29 -0.20 -24.94
C VAL A 244 -50.72 -0.21 -26.34
N SER A 245 -51.45 -0.75 -27.33
CA SER A 245 -51.05 -0.68 -28.74
C SER A 245 -51.54 0.59 -29.44
N ALA A 246 -52.69 1.14 -29.00
CA ALA A 246 -53.20 2.39 -29.56
C ALA A 246 -52.34 3.61 -29.20
N PHE A 247 -51.64 3.57 -28.06
CA PHE A 247 -50.82 4.68 -27.56
C PHE A 247 -49.42 4.22 -27.17
N SER A 248 -48.41 4.97 -27.62
CA SER A 248 -47.03 4.80 -27.20
C SER A 248 -46.77 5.55 -25.89
N LEU A 249 -45.99 4.93 -24.99
CA LEU A 249 -45.48 5.59 -23.79
C LEU A 249 -44.12 6.23 -24.12
N ILE A 250 -43.96 7.51 -23.80
CA ILE A 250 -42.68 8.22 -23.90
C ILE A 250 -42.30 8.70 -22.50
N GLU A 251 -41.17 8.21 -22.00
CA GLU A 251 -40.56 8.64 -20.74
C GLU A 251 -39.36 9.54 -21.04
N VAL A 252 -39.38 10.75 -20.51
CA VAL A 252 -38.34 11.76 -20.76
C VAL A 252 -37.71 12.16 -19.43
N SER A 253 -36.40 11.96 -19.30
CA SER A 253 -35.59 12.54 -18.24
C SER A 253 -34.99 13.87 -18.70
N LEU A 254 -35.03 14.86 -17.82
CA LEU A 254 -34.60 16.22 -18.08
C LEU A 254 -33.53 16.61 -17.06
N THR A 255 -32.44 17.18 -17.55
CA THR A 255 -31.39 17.78 -16.72
C THR A 255 -31.09 19.19 -17.23
N VAL A 256 -30.86 20.14 -16.32
CA VAL A 256 -30.46 21.51 -16.69
C VAL A 256 -29.05 21.49 -17.30
N ALA A 257 -28.85 22.26 -18.37
CA ALA A 257 -27.52 22.47 -18.95
C ALA A 257 -26.58 23.12 -17.91
N PRO A 258 -25.40 22.55 -17.63
CA PRO A 258 -24.47 23.17 -16.72
C PRO A 258 -23.98 24.50 -17.30
N LEU A 259 -23.81 25.49 -16.42
CA LEU A 259 -23.15 26.76 -16.73
C LEU A 259 -21.64 26.54 -16.77
N ASP A 260 -20.98 27.08 -17.78
CA ASP A 260 -19.51 27.04 -17.84
C ASP A 260 -18.90 27.87 -16.70
N MET A 261 -17.91 27.30 -16.04
CA MET A 261 -17.16 27.91 -14.95
C MET A 261 -15.68 27.97 -15.30
N SER A 262 -15.08 29.15 -15.16
CA SER A 262 -13.63 29.30 -15.33
C SER A 262 -12.90 28.70 -14.14
N VAL A 263 -12.11 27.67 -14.39
CA VAL A 263 -11.24 27.00 -13.42
C VAL A 263 -9.79 27.22 -13.84
N ASP A 264 -8.91 27.39 -12.86
CA ASP A 264 -7.45 27.49 -13.01
C ASP A 264 -6.84 26.48 -12.03
N ALA A 265 -6.23 25.42 -12.58
CA ALA A 265 -5.57 24.36 -11.83
C ALA A 265 -4.29 24.85 -11.12
N GLY A 266 -3.76 25.99 -11.53
CA GLY A 266 -2.46 26.51 -11.13
C GLY A 266 -1.40 26.29 -12.22
N PRO A 267 -0.17 26.79 -11.99
CA PRO A 267 0.93 26.63 -12.93
C PRO A 267 1.43 25.17 -12.96
N ASP A 268 2.07 24.81 -14.07
CA ASP A 268 2.90 23.61 -14.15
C ASP A 268 3.98 23.63 -13.05
N ASP A 269 4.25 22.47 -12.44
CA ASP A 269 5.17 22.36 -11.31
C ASP A 269 5.99 21.07 -11.36
N ALA A 270 7.11 21.07 -10.63
CA ALA A 270 8.04 19.95 -10.55
C ALA A 270 8.09 19.37 -9.14
N PHE A 271 7.95 18.04 -9.04
CA PHE A 271 7.90 17.30 -7.79
C PHE A 271 8.99 16.24 -7.74
N ARG A 272 9.26 15.74 -6.53
CA ARG A 272 10.17 14.63 -6.29
C ARG A 272 9.38 13.37 -5.94
N VAL A 273 9.86 12.23 -6.45
CA VAL A 273 9.33 10.92 -6.07
C VAL A 273 9.31 10.76 -4.55
N GLY A 274 8.23 10.21 -4.03
CA GLY A 274 8.04 9.94 -2.60
C GLY A 274 7.81 11.19 -1.74
N GLN A 275 7.79 12.40 -2.31
CA GLN A 275 7.50 13.64 -1.57
C GLN A 275 6.04 14.10 -1.78
N PRO A 276 5.39 14.71 -0.76
CA PRO A 276 4.05 15.28 -0.93
C PRO A 276 4.04 16.48 -1.88
N ALA A 277 3.46 16.28 -3.07
CA ALA A 277 3.02 17.31 -4.00
C ALA A 277 1.73 17.97 -3.48
N ARG A 278 1.56 19.28 -3.70
CA ARG A 278 0.41 20.05 -3.19
C ARG A 278 -0.34 20.72 -4.33
N PHE A 279 -1.62 20.42 -4.45
CA PHE A 279 -2.48 20.93 -5.50
C PHE A 279 -3.60 21.79 -4.93
N ARG A 280 -3.94 22.85 -5.67
CA ARG A 280 -5.00 23.79 -5.30
C ARG A 280 -5.46 24.53 -6.55
N ALA A 281 -6.76 24.51 -6.81
CA ALA A 281 -7.36 25.23 -7.92
C ALA A 281 -8.02 26.52 -7.44
N THR A 282 -8.12 27.48 -8.36
CA THR A 282 -8.95 28.68 -8.21
C THR A 282 -10.04 28.69 -9.26
N PHE A 283 -11.21 29.26 -8.96
CA PHE A 283 -12.32 29.29 -9.90
C PHE A 283 -13.26 30.47 -9.64
N THR A 284 -13.98 30.91 -10.67
CA THR A 284 -14.98 31.99 -10.54
C THR A 284 -16.39 31.41 -10.63
N PRO A 285 -17.14 31.30 -9.52
CA PRO A 285 -18.47 30.71 -9.54
C PRO A 285 -19.48 31.62 -10.27
N PRO A 286 -20.40 31.05 -11.07
CA PRO A 286 -21.55 31.78 -11.57
C PRO A 286 -22.46 32.31 -10.44
N PRO A 287 -23.30 33.34 -10.71
CA PRO A 287 -24.27 33.84 -9.74
C PRO A 287 -25.18 32.74 -9.20
N ASP A 288 -25.54 32.83 -7.92
CA ASP A 288 -26.49 31.94 -7.25
C ASP A 288 -26.08 30.43 -7.22
N ILE A 289 -24.79 30.13 -7.40
CA ILE A 289 -24.17 28.80 -7.18
C ILE A 289 -23.31 28.86 -5.91
N ASP A 290 -23.57 28.00 -4.93
CA ASP A 290 -22.95 28.08 -3.60
C ASP A 290 -22.45 26.74 -3.03
N ASP A 291 -22.92 25.59 -3.53
CA ASP A 291 -22.43 24.26 -3.18
C ASP A 291 -21.48 23.72 -4.26
N PHE A 292 -20.28 23.28 -3.88
CA PHE A 292 -19.23 22.88 -4.82
C PHE A 292 -18.57 21.57 -4.40
N SER A 293 -18.35 20.70 -5.38
CA SER A 293 -17.45 19.55 -5.28
C SER A 293 -16.40 19.63 -6.37
N PHE A 294 -15.19 19.15 -6.07
CA PHE A 294 -14.10 19.07 -7.02
C PHE A 294 -13.45 17.69 -6.97
N THR A 295 -12.95 17.22 -8.10
CA THR A 295 -12.20 15.99 -8.24
C THR A 295 -10.87 16.30 -8.91
N TRP A 296 -9.78 15.90 -8.29
CA TRP A 296 -8.45 15.88 -8.87
C TRP A 296 -8.14 14.49 -9.40
N ASP A 297 -7.66 14.39 -10.62
CA ASP A 297 -7.01 13.20 -11.21
C ASP A 297 -5.53 13.54 -11.40
N PHE A 298 -4.63 12.72 -10.86
CA PHE A 298 -3.20 12.98 -10.85
C PHE A 298 -2.45 12.39 -12.05
N GLY A 299 -3.15 11.71 -12.96
CA GLY A 299 -2.59 11.11 -14.17
C GLY A 299 -1.91 9.75 -13.95
N ASP A 300 -1.72 9.32 -12.69
CA ASP A 300 -1.16 8.02 -12.30
C ASP A 300 -2.26 6.98 -11.96
N GLY A 301 -3.50 7.27 -12.34
CA GLY A 301 -4.68 6.46 -12.02
C GLY A 301 -5.26 6.71 -10.62
N SER A 302 -4.64 7.60 -9.83
CA SER A 302 -5.20 8.03 -8.54
C SER A 302 -6.02 9.31 -8.68
N SER A 303 -7.06 9.43 -7.84
CA SER A 303 -7.92 10.62 -7.80
C SER A 303 -8.40 10.93 -6.39
N VAL A 304 -8.71 12.21 -6.15
CA VAL A 304 -9.22 12.70 -4.86
C VAL A 304 -10.37 13.66 -5.09
N THR A 305 -11.50 13.41 -4.43
CA THR A 305 -12.67 14.29 -4.42
C THR A 305 -12.79 15.05 -3.11
N GLY A 306 -13.15 16.34 -3.18
CA GLY A 306 -13.38 17.20 -2.04
C GLY A 306 -14.55 18.18 -2.25
N HIS A 307 -15.02 18.78 -1.16
CA HIS A 307 -16.17 19.71 -1.16
C HIS A 307 -15.83 21.05 -0.50
N THR A 308 -14.63 21.18 0.05
CA THR A 308 -14.23 22.36 0.82
C THR A 308 -13.62 23.41 -0.08
N THR A 309 -14.26 24.57 -0.14
CA THR A 309 -13.79 25.74 -0.91
C THR A 309 -13.88 27.01 -0.05
N ALA A 310 -13.04 28.01 -0.33
CA ALA A 310 -13.00 29.27 0.39
C ALA A 310 -13.06 30.46 -0.58
N PRO A 311 -13.83 31.53 -0.26
CA PRO A 311 -13.88 32.73 -1.10
C PRO A 311 -12.61 33.57 -0.98
N THR A 312 -12.30 34.31 -2.04
CA THR A 312 -11.22 35.30 -2.12
C THR A 312 -11.79 36.73 -2.18
N PRO A 313 -10.99 37.77 -1.89
CA PRO A 313 -11.43 39.17 -1.98
C PRO A 313 -11.93 39.58 -3.38
N ASP A 314 -11.43 38.94 -4.44
CA ASP A 314 -11.71 39.28 -5.84
C ASP A 314 -12.95 38.55 -6.41
N GLY A 315 -13.71 37.86 -5.56
CA GLY A 315 -14.92 37.13 -5.95
C GLY A 315 -14.67 35.72 -6.50
N GLN A 316 -13.40 35.31 -6.64
CA GLN A 316 -13.03 33.92 -6.93
C GLN A 316 -13.15 33.05 -5.68
N ARG A 317 -13.14 31.73 -5.88
CA ARG A 317 -13.03 30.72 -4.82
C ARG A 317 -11.78 29.88 -5.03
N VAL A 318 -11.31 29.29 -3.95
CA VAL A 318 -10.11 28.44 -3.93
C VAL A 318 -10.48 27.11 -3.29
N THR A 319 -10.01 26.00 -3.86
CA THR A 319 -10.23 24.67 -3.28
C THR A 319 -9.38 24.46 -2.03
N ALA A 320 -9.78 23.53 -1.17
CA ALA A 320 -8.87 23.00 -0.17
C ALA A 320 -7.61 22.42 -0.86
N THR A 321 -6.47 22.51 -0.16
CA THR A 321 -5.22 21.93 -0.67
C THR A 321 -5.31 20.41 -0.61
N VAL A 322 -5.03 19.77 -1.73
CA VAL A 322 -4.92 18.32 -1.85
C VAL A 322 -3.44 17.96 -1.87
N ASN A 323 -3.05 16.94 -1.11
CA ASN A 323 -1.69 16.42 -1.15
C ASN A 323 -1.70 15.07 -1.88
N HIS A 324 -0.71 14.85 -2.74
CA HIS A 324 -0.49 13.59 -3.45
C HIS A 324 0.99 13.20 -3.39
N VAL A 325 1.31 11.91 -3.47
CA VAL A 325 2.69 11.42 -3.50
C VAL A 325 2.84 10.49 -4.68
N TYR A 326 3.70 10.86 -5.63
CA TYR A 326 4.05 9.99 -6.75
C TYR A 326 5.05 8.91 -6.28
N PRO A 327 4.72 7.62 -6.45
CA PRO A 327 5.55 6.51 -5.95
C PRO A 327 6.84 6.31 -6.76
N ASP A 328 6.82 6.67 -8.04
CA ASP A 328 7.92 6.61 -9.00
C ASP A 328 7.78 7.76 -10.02
N GLY A 329 8.79 7.90 -10.89
CA GLY A 329 8.82 8.93 -11.94
C GLY A 329 8.71 8.37 -13.36
N ASP A 330 8.36 7.09 -13.51
CA ASP A 330 8.48 6.36 -14.79
C ASP A 330 7.57 6.91 -15.89
N ASP A 331 6.37 7.36 -15.51
CA ASP A 331 5.36 7.92 -16.42
C ASP A 331 5.37 9.46 -16.46
N SER A 332 6.39 10.09 -15.88
CA SER A 332 6.56 11.54 -15.89
C SER A 332 6.81 12.08 -17.31
N PRO A 333 6.22 13.24 -17.69
CA PRO A 333 5.36 14.10 -16.88
C PRO A 333 3.89 13.66 -16.86
N TYR A 334 3.22 13.86 -15.72
CA TYR A 334 1.80 13.56 -15.55
C TYR A 334 0.91 14.74 -15.94
N ILE A 335 -0.21 14.45 -16.58
CA ILE A 335 -1.28 15.43 -16.82
C ILE A 335 -2.23 15.37 -15.61
N VAL A 336 -2.13 16.38 -14.75
CA VAL A 336 -3.00 16.51 -13.59
C VAL A 336 -4.21 17.33 -14.00
N SER A 337 -5.42 16.80 -13.79
CA SER A 337 -6.66 17.51 -14.12
C SER A 337 -7.51 17.74 -12.88
N VAL A 338 -8.22 18.86 -12.88
CA VAL A 338 -9.23 19.18 -11.88
C VAL A 338 -10.56 19.41 -12.58
N GLU A 339 -11.60 18.79 -12.05
CA GLU A 339 -12.99 19.04 -12.45
C GLU A 339 -13.73 19.59 -11.23
N ILE A 340 -14.51 20.64 -11.42
CA ILE A 340 -15.30 21.27 -10.37
C ILE A 340 -16.75 21.36 -10.83
N THR A 341 -17.66 20.80 -10.04
CA THR A 341 -19.10 20.89 -10.24
C THR A 341 -19.73 21.72 -9.13
N GLY A 342 -20.63 22.64 -9.48
CA GLY A 342 -21.37 23.50 -8.57
C GLY A 342 -22.88 23.32 -8.70
N ARG A 343 -23.61 23.51 -7.60
CA ARG A 343 -25.08 23.53 -7.56
C ARG A 343 -25.56 24.70 -6.70
N GLY A 344 -26.70 25.27 -7.07
CA GLY A 344 -27.34 26.33 -6.30
C GLY A 344 -28.69 26.76 -6.89
N GLU A 345 -29.21 27.90 -6.46
CA GLU A 345 -30.46 28.44 -7.01
C GLU A 345 -30.33 28.85 -8.48
N GLY A 346 -29.12 29.24 -8.90
CA GLY A 346 -28.81 29.67 -10.27
C GLY A 346 -28.70 28.53 -11.28
N GLY A 347 -28.57 27.27 -10.84
CA GLY A 347 -28.38 26.14 -11.76
C GLY A 347 -27.40 25.08 -11.27
N ILE A 348 -26.85 24.37 -12.25
CA ILE A 348 -25.64 23.55 -12.13
C ILE A 348 -24.52 24.31 -12.85
N ALA A 349 -23.30 24.22 -12.38
CA ALA A 349 -22.12 24.76 -13.05
C ALA A 349 -21.03 23.69 -13.14
N GLU A 350 -20.27 23.68 -14.22
CA GLU A 350 -19.16 22.75 -14.43
C GLU A 350 -17.98 23.50 -15.02
N GLY A 351 -16.78 23.09 -14.63
CA GLY A 351 -15.55 23.63 -15.16
C GLY A 351 -14.39 22.72 -14.86
N SER A 352 -13.40 22.71 -15.74
CA SER A 352 -12.20 21.90 -15.57
C SER A 352 -10.98 22.63 -16.08
N ASP A 353 -9.82 22.21 -15.60
CA ASP A 353 -8.53 22.66 -16.08
C ASP A 353 -7.46 21.59 -15.82
N SER A 354 -6.30 21.71 -16.46
CA SER A 354 -5.19 20.77 -16.31
C SER A 354 -3.84 21.47 -16.25
N LEU A 355 -2.91 20.90 -15.49
CA LEU A 355 -1.52 21.32 -15.42
C LEU A 355 -0.58 20.13 -15.65
N LEU A 356 0.67 20.42 -15.97
CA LEU A 356 1.73 19.43 -16.11
C LEU A 356 2.50 19.28 -14.79
N ALA A 357 2.57 18.05 -14.26
CA ALA A 357 3.37 17.70 -13.11
C ALA A 357 4.60 16.90 -13.54
N THR A 358 5.79 17.51 -13.45
CA THR A 358 7.04 16.82 -13.76
C THR A 358 7.60 16.18 -12.50
N VAL A 359 7.64 14.86 -12.44
CA VAL A 359 8.16 14.12 -11.29
C VAL A 359 9.56 13.62 -11.62
N THR A 360 10.53 13.89 -10.75
CA THR A 360 11.92 13.46 -10.92
C THR A 360 12.40 12.64 -9.73
N GLU A 361 13.11 11.56 -10.00
CA GLU A 361 13.83 10.79 -8.99
C GLU A 361 15.13 11.50 -8.58
N VAL A 362 15.48 11.40 -7.29
CA VAL A 362 16.82 11.81 -6.84
C VAL A 362 17.72 10.58 -7.02
N PRO A 363 18.79 10.66 -7.82
CA PRO A 363 19.70 9.53 -7.97
C PRO A 363 20.34 9.17 -6.64
N SER A 364 20.33 7.89 -6.29
CA SER A 364 20.92 7.35 -5.05
C SER A 364 22.04 6.36 -5.35
N ILE A 365 23.07 6.37 -4.49
CA ILE A 365 24.18 5.41 -4.53
C ILE A 365 23.95 4.38 -3.42
N ASP A 366 23.88 3.11 -3.76
CA ASP A 366 23.90 2.01 -2.80
C ASP A 366 25.32 1.47 -2.68
N VAL A 367 25.85 1.39 -1.46
CA VAL A 367 27.24 0.98 -1.21
C VAL A 367 27.28 -0.35 -0.47
N PHE A 368 27.85 -1.36 -1.12
CA PHE A 368 28.09 -2.70 -0.58
C PHE A 368 29.56 -2.82 -0.16
N ALA A 369 29.86 -2.40 1.07
CA ALA A 369 31.24 -2.33 1.58
C ALA A 369 31.93 -3.70 1.78
N GLY A 370 31.15 -4.79 1.92
CA GLY A 370 31.65 -6.15 2.13
C GLY A 370 31.00 -6.85 3.32
N GLU A 371 31.41 -8.09 3.58
CA GLU A 371 30.97 -8.87 4.74
C GLU A 371 31.98 -8.79 5.89
N TRP A 372 31.51 -9.10 7.11
CA TRP A 372 32.35 -9.18 8.30
C TRP A 372 33.41 -10.30 8.17
N ARG A 373 34.60 -10.09 8.76
CA ARG A 373 35.73 -11.01 8.62
C ARG A 373 36.59 -11.06 9.87
N THR A 374 37.36 -12.13 10.02
CA THR A 374 38.44 -12.23 11.01
C THR A 374 39.79 -12.21 10.30
N VAL A 375 40.73 -11.40 10.80
CA VAL A 375 42.06 -11.20 10.21
C VAL A 375 43.12 -11.28 11.31
N GLU A 376 44.32 -11.72 10.98
CA GLU A 376 45.42 -11.73 11.96
C GLU A 376 46.06 -10.33 12.09
N GLU A 377 46.56 -10.02 13.29
CA GLU A 377 47.35 -8.83 13.54
C GLU A 377 48.57 -8.78 12.59
N GLY A 378 48.71 -7.67 11.88
CA GLY A 378 49.76 -7.45 10.88
C GLY A 378 49.52 -8.13 9.53
N GLU A 379 48.43 -8.88 9.35
CA GLU A 379 48.05 -9.45 8.05
C GLU A 379 47.51 -8.35 7.13
N GLU A 380 48.10 -8.21 5.93
CA GLU A 380 47.58 -7.32 4.90
C GLU A 380 46.41 -8.00 4.17
N VAL A 381 45.22 -7.43 4.34
CA VAL A 381 43.98 -7.97 3.76
C VAL A 381 43.45 -7.02 2.70
N ARG A 382 43.00 -7.59 1.59
CA ARG A 382 42.33 -6.86 0.51
C ARG A 382 40.83 -6.84 0.72
N TYR A 383 40.27 -5.63 0.77
CA TYR A 383 38.85 -5.36 0.79
C TYR A 383 38.39 -5.01 -0.62
N THR A 384 37.26 -5.60 -1.00
CA THR A 384 36.59 -5.33 -2.28
C THR A 384 35.16 -4.96 -1.93
N ALA A 385 34.71 -3.84 -2.45
CA ALA A 385 33.35 -3.36 -2.34
C ALA A 385 32.77 -3.09 -3.72
N SER A 386 31.45 -3.01 -3.78
CA SER A 386 30.72 -2.57 -4.97
C SER A 386 29.69 -1.52 -4.64
N PHE A 387 29.25 -0.76 -5.63
CA PHE A 387 28.19 0.23 -5.45
C PHE A 387 27.27 0.30 -6.69
N THR A 388 26.13 0.98 -6.60
CA THR A 388 25.29 1.32 -7.77
C THR A 388 25.73 2.65 -8.36
N ALA A 389 25.83 2.72 -9.69
CA ALA A 389 26.23 3.93 -10.41
C ALA A 389 25.11 4.37 -11.37
N PRO A 390 24.13 5.18 -10.90
CA PRO A 390 23.15 5.82 -11.77
C PRO A 390 23.81 6.65 -12.88
N GLU A 391 23.19 6.72 -14.06
CA GLU A 391 23.73 7.44 -15.23
C GLU A 391 23.71 8.97 -15.05
N GLU A 392 22.87 9.45 -14.14
CA GLU A 392 22.69 10.87 -13.81
C GLU A 392 23.80 11.43 -12.91
N LEU A 393 24.72 10.56 -12.46
CA LEU A 393 25.82 10.90 -11.57
C LEU A 393 27.17 10.73 -12.28
N TRP A 394 28.10 11.64 -12.01
CA TRP A 394 29.45 11.63 -12.57
C TRP A 394 30.50 11.98 -11.51
N ASP A 395 31.79 11.87 -11.85
CA ASP A 395 32.93 12.14 -10.94
C ASP A 395 32.83 11.37 -9.62
N TYR A 396 32.80 10.03 -9.72
CA TYR A 396 32.73 9.18 -8.54
C TYR A 396 34.05 9.16 -7.76
N GLU A 397 33.98 9.34 -6.45
CA GLU A 397 35.08 9.30 -5.49
C GLU A 397 34.76 8.29 -4.38
N TYR A 398 35.77 7.62 -3.85
CA TYR A 398 35.62 6.75 -2.66
C TYR A 398 36.56 7.15 -1.52
N GLN A 399 36.16 6.78 -0.31
CA GLN A 399 36.95 6.91 0.91
C GLN A 399 36.70 5.72 1.84
N TRP A 400 37.75 4.96 2.13
CA TRP A 400 37.79 3.91 3.14
C TRP A 400 38.29 4.45 4.47
N ASP A 401 37.52 4.19 5.53
CA ASP A 401 37.91 4.36 6.93
C ASP A 401 37.89 2.99 7.60
N PHE A 402 39.05 2.51 8.05
CA PHE A 402 39.18 1.19 8.66
C PHE A 402 38.83 1.17 10.16
N GLY A 403 38.57 2.33 10.77
CA GLY A 403 38.11 2.42 12.16
C GLY A 403 39.17 2.20 13.24
N ASP A 404 40.43 1.96 12.86
CA ASP A 404 41.59 1.80 13.74
C ASP A 404 42.39 3.10 13.96
N GLY A 405 41.95 4.20 13.33
CA GLY A 405 42.62 5.50 13.39
C GLY A 405 43.77 5.66 12.39
N SER A 406 43.99 4.68 11.51
CA SER A 406 44.88 4.83 10.36
C SER A 406 44.37 5.89 9.37
N PRO A 407 45.24 6.45 8.50
CA PRO A 407 44.81 7.37 7.46
C PRO A 407 43.80 6.70 6.51
N THR A 408 42.75 7.44 6.14
CA THR A 408 41.73 6.94 5.19
C THR A 408 42.33 6.74 3.80
N VAL A 409 41.88 5.71 3.09
CA VAL A 409 42.29 5.44 1.70
C VAL A 409 41.22 5.99 0.75
N SER A 410 41.58 6.98 -0.06
CA SER A 410 40.67 7.62 -1.01
C SER A 410 41.17 7.52 -2.45
N GLY A 411 40.25 7.61 -3.41
CA GLY A 411 40.56 7.65 -4.84
C GLY A 411 39.37 8.06 -5.70
N GLU A 412 39.63 8.39 -6.95
CA GLU A 412 38.64 8.60 -8.00
C GLU A 412 38.31 7.27 -8.68
N ILE A 413 37.09 7.13 -9.20
CA ILE A 413 36.60 5.93 -9.89
C ILE A 413 36.34 6.30 -11.35
N ASP A 414 37.29 5.96 -12.21
CA ASP A 414 37.23 6.29 -13.63
C ASP A 414 36.23 5.39 -14.40
N GLU A 415 36.19 4.09 -14.09
CA GLU A 415 35.31 3.12 -14.75
C GLU A 415 34.88 1.98 -13.80
N GLY A 416 33.62 1.54 -13.94
CA GLY A 416 33.06 0.40 -13.21
C GLY A 416 32.51 0.74 -11.82
N THR A 417 32.04 -0.29 -11.13
CA THR A 417 31.32 -0.15 -9.85
C THR A 417 32.00 -0.87 -8.69
N ARG A 418 33.30 -1.13 -8.79
CA ARG A 418 34.08 -1.85 -7.78
C ARG A 418 35.24 -1.01 -7.29
N VAL A 419 35.46 -1.04 -5.98
CA VAL A 419 36.61 -0.38 -5.34
C VAL A 419 37.34 -1.37 -4.45
N GLU A 420 38.67 -1.27 -4.46
CA GLU A 420 39.54 -2.14 -3.68
C GLU A 420 40.49 -1.32 -2.82
N ALA A 421 40.78 -1.82 -1.62
CA ALA A 421 41.82 -1.27 -0.75
C ALA A 421 42.50 -2.40 0.03
N ALA A 422 43.79 -2.28 0.29
CA ALA A 422 44.53 -3.17 1.16
C ALA A 422 44.79 -2.47 2.49
N HIS A 423 44.64 -3.19 3.61
CA HIS A 423 44.92 -2.67 4.94
C HIS A 423 45.41 -3.78 5.86
N ALA A 424 46.26 -3.42 6.82
CA ALA A 424 46.76 -4.33 7.85
C ALA A 424 46.52 -3.71 9.22
N TYR A 425 45.84 -4.45 10.11
CA TYR A 425 45.58 -3.99 11.47
C TYR A 425 46.77 -4.33 12.36
N ILE A 426 47.42 -3.31 12.91
CA ILE A 426 48.64 -3.49 13.71
C ILE A 426 48.34 -3.81 15.16
N ASP A 427 47.19 -3.37 15.69
CA ASP A 427 46.84 -3.56 17.08
C ASP A 427 45.68 -4.55 17.23
N TYR A 428 45.91 -5.62 17.99
CA TYR A 428 44.83 -6.46 18.50
C TYR A 428 43.98 -5.67 19.51
N ARG A 429 42.65 -5.84 19.41
CA ARG A 429 41.73 -5.42 20.46
C ARG A 429 40.50 -6.35 20.51
N PRO A 430 39.83 -6.47 21.68
CA PRO A 430 38.71 -7.40 21.85
C PRO A 430 37.43 -7.01 21.09
N ASP A 431 37.22 -5.72 20.81
CA ASP A 431 36.06 -5.23 20.06
C ASP A 431 36.40 -5.11 18.56
N PRO A 432 35.49 -5.46 17.63
CA PRO A 432 35.78 -5.34 16.21
C PRO A 432 36.06 -3.89 15.79
N TYR A 433 36.81 -3.74 14.71
CA TYR A 433 36.93 -2.49 13.97
C TYR A 433 35.74 -2.33 13.03
N ASN A 434 35.21 -1.11 12.93
CA ASN A 434 34.11 -0.82 12.03
C ASN A 434 34.68 -0.17 10.76
N VAL A 435 34.70 -0.94 9.68
CA VAL A 435 35.16 -0.47 8.37
C VAL A 435 34.00 0.22 7.68
N ARG A 436 34.21 1.47 7.27
CA ARG A 436 33.25 2.27 6.52
C ARG A 436 33.82 2.63 5.15
N LEU A 437 33.04 2.35 4.12
CA LEU A 437 33.26 2.87 2.77
C LEU A 437 32.26 3.99 2.53
N THR A 438 32.74 5.16 2.12
CA THR A 438 31.92 6.26 1.62
C THR A 438 32.18 6.43 0.13
N VAL A 439 31.13 6.45 -0.68
CA VAL A 439 31.18 6.76 -2.11
C VAL A 439 30.45 8.08 -2.34
N SER A 440 31.07 8.99 -3.08
CA SER A 440 30.48 10.28 -3.45
C SER A 440 30.49 10.46 -4.96
N ALA A 441 29.53 11.20 -5.49
CA ALA A 441 29.47 11.57 -6.90
C ALA A 441 28.87 12.97 -7.05
N MET A 442 28.99 13.56 -8.22
CA MET A 442 28.36 14.82 -8.60
C MET A 442 27.07 14.56 -9.37
N SER A 443 26.08 15.42 -9.15
CA SER A 443 24.83 15.51 -9.93
C SER A 443 24.61 16.96 -10.34
N ASP A 444 23.60 17.22 -11.19
CA ASP A 444 23.17 18.59 -11.52
C ASP A 444 22.74 19.38 -10.27
N ALA A 445 22.32 18.68 -9.21
CA ALA A 445 21.91 19.28 -7.94
C ALA A 445 23.06 19.43 -6.92
N GLY A 446 24.28 18.96 -7.25
CA GLY A 446 25.46 18.98 -6.39
C GLY A 446 25.95 17.59 -5.97
N ARG A 447 26.88 17.56 -4.99
CA ARG A 447 27.53 16.32 -4.53
C ARG A 447 26.58 15.45 -3.70
N ILE A 448 26.43 14.20 -4.09
CA ILE A 448 25.70 13.14 -3.38
C ILE A 448 26.70 12.16 -2.79
N SER A 449 26.44 11.64 -1.59
CA SER A 449 27.30 10.67 -0.93
C SER A 449 26.49 9.60 -0.21
N SER A 450 26.97 8.36 -0.25
CA SER A 450 26.40 7.23 0.46
C SER A 450 27.50 6.39 1.10
N SER A 451 27.16 5.59 2.10
CA SER A 451 28.15 4.78 2.81
C SER A 451 27.63 3.40 3.21
N GLY A 452 28.51 2.41 3.14
CA GLY A 452 28.30 1.07 3.69
C GLY A 452 29.34 0.76 4.77
N SER A 453 29.02 -0.16 5.68
CA SER A 453 29.96 -0.56 6.74
C SER A 453 29.85 -2.03 7.10
N PHE A 454 30.95 -2.60 7.59
CA PHE A 454 31.02 -3.96 8.13
C PHE A 454 32.07 -4.06 9.25
N GLU A 455 32.04 -5.17 9.99
CA GLU A 455 32.92 -5.40 11.14
C GLU A 455 34.14 -6.27 10.79
N VAL A 456 35.30 -5.94 11.33
CA VAL A 456 36.52 -6.75 11.23
C VAL A 456 37.01 -7.11 12.63
N PHE A 457 37.13 -8.41 12.88
CA PHE A 457 37.72 -8.97 14.09
C PHE A 457 39.20 -9.20 13.86
N VAL A 458 40.05 -8.61 14.69
CA VAL A 458 41.50 -8.83 14.62
C VAL A 458 41.86 -9.82 15.72
N THR A 459 42.63 -10.86 15.39
CA THR A 459 43.19 -11.81 16.34
C THR A 459 44.68 -11.57 16.50
N GLU A 460 45.22 -11.80 17.70
CA GLU A 460 46.67 -11.75 17.91
C GLU A 460 47.37 -12.70 16.93
N SER A 461 48.46 -12.24 16.33
CA SER A 461 49.28 -13.11 15.47
C SER A 461 49.80 -14.29 16.30
N GLU A 462 49.62 -15.54 15.83
CA GLU A 462 50.27 -16.68 16.47
C GLU A 462 51.79 -16.54 16.28
N GLY A 463 52.46 -16.00 17.30
CA GLY A 463 53.89 -15.75 17.27
C GLY A 463 54.65 -17.01 16.86
N PHE A 464 55.48 -16.86 15.81
CA PHE A 464 56.39 -17.86 15.29
C PHE A 464 57.09 -18.66 16.42
N LEU A 465 56.68 -19.91 16.62
CA LEU A 465 57.28 -20.82 17.60
C LEU A 465 58.71 -21.21 17.18
N ILE A 466 59.70 -20.40 17.54
CA ILE A 466 61.09 -20.89 17.62
C ILE A 466 61.20 -21.73 18.89
N GLY A 467 61.01 -23.04 18.73
CA GLY A 467 61.55 -24.07 19.62
C GLY A 467 61.38 -23.85 21.12
N GLY A 468 60.15 -24.05 21.62
CA GLY A 468 59.94 -24.59 22.97
C GLY A 468 60.30 -23.70 24.16
N TRP A 469 59.96 -22.41 24.13
CA TRP A 469 59.99 -21.55 25.33
C TRP A 469 58.64 -20.85 25.54
N GLU A 470 57.94 -21.27 26.59
CA GLU A 470 56.71 -20.66 27.09
C GLU A 470 57.08 -19.51 28.04
N VAL A 471 57.00 -18.26 27.54
CA VAL A 471 57.54 -17.07 28.24
C VAL A 471 56.63 -16.59 29.39
N GLU A 472 55.40 -17.09 29.51
CA GLU A 472 54.47 -16.59 30.52
C GLU A 472 54.71 -17.15 31.95
N SER A 473 55.26 -18.36 32.08
CA SER A 473 55.53 -18.99 33.39
C SER A 473 56.86 -18.54 34.00
N THR A 474 57.87 -18.26 33.16
CA THR A 474 59.23 -17.96 33.61
C THR A 474 59.40 -16.56 34.22
N PHE A 475 58.62 -15.56 33.79
CA PHE A 475 58.65 -14.24 34.42
C PHE A 475 58.01 -14.23 35.82
N LYS A 476 56.88 -14.91 36.00
CA LYS A 476 56.20 -15.05 37.31
C LYS A 476 57.05 -15.87 38.29
N ASP A 477 57.76 -16.89 37.81
CA ASP A 477 58.65 -17.70 38.66
C ASP A 477 59.97 -16.99 38.99
N ALA A 478 60.51 -16.15 38.10
CA ALA A 478 61.66 -15.29 38.39
C ALA A 478 61.36 -14.24 39.48
N VAL A 479 60.18 -13.62 39.45
CA VAL A 479 59.75 -12.67 40.50
C VAL A 479 59.56 -13.38 41.85
N ARG A 480 59.02 -14.60 41.85
CA ARG A 480 58.91 -15.43 43.07
C ARG A 480 60.28 -15.84 43.61
N ALA A 481 61.23 -16.21 42.75
CA ALA A 481 62.61 -16.52 43.16
C ALA A 481 63.32 -15.30 43.79
N LEU A 482 63.12 -14.09 43.24
CA LEU A 482 63.69 -12.87 43.81
C LEU A 482 63.10 -12.52 45.19
N SER A 483 61.79 -12.76 45.37
CA SER A 483 61.12 -12.55 46.67
C SER A 483 61.60 -13.54 47.75
N ALA A 484 61.88 -14.79 47.37
CA ALA A 484 62.43 -15.79 48.28
C ALA A 484 63.85 -15.45 48.76
N VAL A 485 64.69 -14.88 47.89
CA VAL A 485 66.03 -14.39 48.27
C VAL A 485 65.94 -13.18 49.21
N GLY A 486 65.00 -12.26 48.97
CA GLY A 486 64.74 -11.13 49.88
C GLY A 486 64.29 -11.57 51.28
N ILE A 487 63.40 -12.57 51.36
CA ILE A 487 62.96 -13.14 52.64
C ILE A 487 64.11 -13.87 53.35
N ALA A 488 64.93 -14.64 52.62
CA ALA A 488 66.11 -15.30 53.20
C ALA A 488 67.13 -14.30 53.78
N LEU A 489 67.38 -13.19 53.08
CA LEU A 489 68.27 -12.12 53.58
C LEU A 489 67.71 -11.42 54.83
N SER A 490 66.39 -11.23 54.91
CA SER A 490 65.76 -10.66 56.10
C SER A 490 65.91 -11.58 57.33
N TYR A 491 65.79 -12.90 57.16
CA TYR A 491 66.04 -13.88 58.22
C TYR A 491 67.50 -13.85 58.70
N ILE A 492 68.46 -13.75 57.78
CA ILE A 492 69.89 -13.63 58.13
C ILE A 492 70.13 -12.32 58.90
N LEU A 493 69.53 -11.21 58.48
CA LEU A 493 69.68 -9.92 59.15
C LEU A 493 69.11 -9.96 60.59
N ILE A 494 67.96 -10.62 60.80
CA ILE A 494 67.39 -10.83 62.13
C ILE A 494 68.34 -11.65 63.00
N TRP A 495 68.91 -12.74 62.49
CA TRP A 495 69.91 -13.53 63.21
C TRP A 495 71.15 -12.72 63.59
N VAL A 496 71.64 -11.88 62.67
CA VAL A 496 72.80 -11.00 62.89
C VAL A 496 72.50 -9.96 63.98
N VAL A 497 71.33 -9.31 63.95
CA VAL A 497 70.94 -8.30 64.95
C VAL A 497 70.71 -8.92 66.33
N VAL A 498 70.14 -10.13 66.41
CA VAL A 498 69.86 -10.80 67.69
C VAL A 498 71.14 -11.39 68.31
N PHE A 499 72.03 -11.98 67.52
CA PHE A 499 73.20 -12.69 68.05
C PHE A 499 74.46 -11.84 68.15
N ILE A 500 74.64 -10.74 67.40
CA ILE A 500 75.80 -9.85 67.59
C ILE A 500 75.89 -9.31 69.03
N PRO A 501 74.82 -8.82 69.68
CA PRO A 501 74.87 -8.39 71.07
C PRO A 501 75.29 -9.50 72.03
N LEU A 502 74.81 -10.73 71.80
CA LEU A 502 75.17 -11.90 72.62
C LEU A 502 76.62 -12.36 72.40
N ILE A 503 77.11 -12.32 71.16
CA ILE A 503 78.50 -12.65 70.81
C ILE A 503 79.46 -11.59 71.38
N VAL A 504 79.10 -10.30 71.31
CA VAL A 504 79.88 -9.21 71.91
C VAL A 504 79.89 -9.31 73.43
N LEU A 505 78.75 -9.63 74.06
CA LEU A 505 78.67 -9.88 75.50
C LEU A 505 79.55 -11.08 75.91
N GLY A 506 79.49 -12.19 75.16
CA GLY A 506 80.36 -13.35 75.37
C GLY A 506 81.85 -13.01 75.23
N TRP A 507 82.21 -12.20 74.23
CA TRP A 507 83.59 -11.75 74.04
C TRP A 507 84.08 -10.83 75.17
N VAL A 508 83.21 -9.95 75.69
CA VAL A 508 83.51 -9.12 76.88
C VAL A 508 83.70 -9.98 78.12
N VAL A 509 82.85 -11.00 78.34
CA VAL A 509 82.99 -11.94 79.46
C VAL A 509 84.29 -12.75 79.37
N VAL A 510 84.65 -13.26 78.18
CA VAL A 510 85.92 -13.99 77.96
C VAL A 510 87.14 -13.08 78.12
N ARG A 511 87.07 -11.83 77.67
CA ARG A 511 88.16 -10.85 77.85
C ARG A 511 88.32 -10.45 79.32
N PHE A 512 87.22 -10.43 80.09
CA PHE A 512 87.24 -10.16 81.53
C PHE A 512 87.74 -11.37 82.34
N SER A 513 87.36 -12.60 81.97
CA SER A 513 87.85 -13.83 82.62
C SER A 513 89.34 -14.09 82.33
N ARG A 514 89.84 -13.72 81.14
CA ARG A 514 91.28 -13.73 80.83
C ARG A 514 92.09 -12.66 81.58
N ARG A 515 91.47 -11.57 82.04
CA ARG A 515 92.13 -10.57 82.91
C ARG A 515 92.24 -11.00 84.39
N ILE A 516 91.44 -11.97 84.82
CA ILE A 516 91.44 -12.46 86.22
C ILE A 516 92.34 -13.71 86.40
N SER A 517 92.72 -14.39 85.31
CA SER A 517 93.54 -15.62 85.37
C SER A 517 95.05 -15.43 85.09
N GLN A 518 95.57 -14.19 85.12
CA GLN A 518 97.00 -13.87 84.88
C GLN A 518 97.72 -13.21 86.06
N ARG A 519 97.31 -13.50 87.31
CA ARG A 519 98.13 -13.24 88.50
C ARG A 519 97.98 -14.37 89.49
N TYR A 520 98.75 -15.43 89.30
CA TYR A 520 99.51 -16.10 90.36
C TYR A 520 100.42 -17.11 89.66
N ASN A 521 101.72 -16.80 89.62
CA ASN A 521 102.74 -17.79 89.32
C ASN A 521 103.82 -17.70 90.40
N ILE A 522 104.51 -18.82 90.62
CA ILE A 522 105.52 -19.16 91.65
C ILE A 522 104.87 -19.73 92.93
N SER A 523 104.94 -21.04 93.19
CA SER A 523 106.18 -21.78 93.55
C SER A 523 106.03 -23.30 93.32
N ARG A 524 107.03 -23.96 92.71
CA ARG A 524 107.18 -25.45 92.64
C ARG A 524 107.81 -25.99 93.95
N PRO A 525 107.73 -27.30 94.29
CA PRO A 525 108.78 -28.25 93.83
C PRO A 525 108.40 -29.76 93.69
N ARG A 526 109.29 -30.46 92.96
CA ARG A 526 109.72 -31.89 93.01
C ARG A 526 108.69 -33.03 92.84
N ARG A 527 108.75 -33.86 91.78
CA ARG A 527 109.69 -34.96 91.41
C ARG A 527 109.25 -36.33 91.96
N SER A 528 108.79 -37.23 91.09
CA SER A 528 109.24 -38.64 90.93
C SER A 528 108.29 -39.44 90.03
N GLY A 529 108.84 -40.44 89.33
CA GLY A 529 108.07 -41.60 88.85
C GLY A 529 107.71 -41.65 87.36
N SER A 530 108.69 -41.94 86.52
CA SER A 530 108.53 -42.74 85.28
C SER A 530 108.27 -44.23 85.63
N PRO A 531 108.13 -45.21 84.70
CA PRO A 531 108.11 -45.16 83.23
C PRO A 531 107.02 -46.09 82.61
N SER A 532 107.17 -46.36 81.29
CA SER A 532 106.75 -47.56 80.54
C SER A 532 105.25 -47.76 80.33
N SER A 533 104.74 -48.11 79.16
CA SER A 533 105.28 -48.79 77.96
C SER A 533 104.37 -48.37 76.80
N GLU A 534 104.90 -47.77 75.73
CA GLU A 534 105.28 -48.44 74.47
C GLU A 534 104.10 -48.85 73.57
N PRO A 535 104.32 -48.87 72.24
CA PRO A 535 103.41 -48.34 71.24
C PRO A 535 103.19 -49.42 70.15
N ARG A 536 103.12 -49.02 68.87
CA ARG A 536 103.17 -49.87 67.67
C ARG A 536 101.91 -50.72 67.45
N GLU A 537 101.47 -51.02 66.23
CA GLU A 537 102.04 -50.95 64.88
C GLU A 537 100.80 -50.98 63.96
N GLU A 538 100.67 -50.04 63.03
CA GLU A 538 100.74 -50.30 61.58
C GLU A 538 99.88 -51.45 61.02
N GLN A 539 98.90 -51.03 60.22
CA GLN A 539 98.52 -51.58 58.90
C GLN A 539 97.78 -52.94 58.90
N PRO A 540 96.95 -53.25 57.88
CA PRO A 540 96.81 -52.64 56.54
C PRO A 540 95.75 -51.54 56.39
#